data_AF-A0A9J6FQ67-F1
#
_entry.id   AF-A0A9J6FQ67-F1
#
_cell.length_a   1.000
_cell.length_b   1.000
_cell.length_c   1.000
_cell.angle_alpha   90.00
_cell.angle_beta   90.00
_cell.angle_gamma   90.00
#
_symmetry.space_group_name_H-M   'P 1'
#
loop_
_entity.id
_entity.type
_entity.pdbx_description
1 polymer ?
#
loop_
_entity_poly.entity_id
_entity_poly.type
_entity_poly.pdbx_seq_one_letter_code
_entity_poly.pdbx_strand_id
1 'polypeptide(L)'
;MVITSPFYVPGKWLPPVLKAVEESKMLLEFRVSGSTLPGTATYPVYRTLRRNQSRLNRAIEFVQGIRNRRCARAFEFLCEKAHFLSRLAEATGQTEAEAQREIVSAKHYLSDNYLTVAGVVQYSVDCYPACCTQIDALSVECWRVITRYLKVSDVCYWHASQN
;
A
#
# COMPACT_ATOMS: atom_id res chain seq x y z
N MET A 1 -10.52 2.93 -10.81
CA MET A 1 -11.64 3.78 -11.27
C MET A 1 -11.03 5.11 -11.69
N VAL A 2 -10.55 5.17 -12.93
CA VAL A 2 -10.13 6.41 -13.57
C VAL A 2 -11.39 6.94 -14.24
N ILE A 3 -11.94 8.03 -13.72
CA ILE A 3 -13.06 8.69 -14.36
C ILE A 3 -12.44 9.53 -15.49
N THR A 4 -12.47 9.02 -16.72
CA THR A 4 -11.82 9.63 -17.90
C THR A 4 -12.70 10.63 -18.66
N SER A 5 -13.88 10.99 -18.14
CA SER A 5 -14.69 12.09 -18.68
C SER A 5 -14.58 13.31 -17.77
N PRO A 6 -14.45 14.54 -18.30
CA PRO A 6 -14.55 15.75 -17.48
C PRO A 6 -15.98 15.85 -16.94
N PHE A 7 -16.18 15.42 -15.69
CA PHE A 7 -17.43 15.66 -14.98
C PHE A 7 -17.49 17.15 -14.64
N TYR A 8 -18.42 17.87 -15.27
CA TYR A 8 -18.79 19.21 -14.84
C TYR A 8 -19.44 19.09 -13.46
N VAL A 9 -18.81 19.67 -12.44
CA VAL A 9 -19.36 19.76 -11.09
C VAL A 9 -19.95 21.16 -10.94
N PRO A 10 -21.29 21.33 -10.91
CA PRO A 10 -21.90 22.63 -10.65
C PRO A 10 -21.40 23.19 -9.32
N GLY A 11 -21.19 24.51 -9.21
CA GLY A 11 -20.55 25.14 -8.05
C GLY A 11 -21.15 24.78 -6.68
N LYS A 12 -22.45 24.49 -6.60
CA LYS A 12 -23.13 24.02 -5.38
C LYS A 12 -22.67 22.65 -4.86
N TRP A 13 -22.14 21.81 -5.75
CA TRP A 13 -21.62 20.48 -5.42
C TRP A 13 -20.10 20.47 -5.19
N LEU A 14 -19.43 21.60 -5.39
CA LEU A 14 -17.98 21.69 -5.23
C LEU A 14 -17.54 21.38 -3.78
N PRO A 15 -18.16 21.93 -2.71
CA PRO A 15 -17.75 21.61 -1.34
C PRO A 15 -17.84 20.11 -0.96
N PRO A 16 -18.96 19.38 -1.21
CA PRO A 16 -19.02 17.96 -0.91
C PRO A 16 -18.07 17.12 -1.77
N VAL A 17 -17.84 17.50 -3.03
CA VAL A 17 -16.86 16.81 -3.90
C VAL A 17 -15.44 16.98 -3.37
N LEU A 18 -15.05 18.19 -2.95
CA LEU A 18 -13.73 18.45 -2.37
C LEU A 18 -13.50 17.62 -1.10
N LYS A 19 -14.51 17.56 -0.23
CA LYS A 19 -14.45 16.71 0.96
C LYS A 19 -14.25 15.23 0.60
N ALA A 20 -14.99 14.73 -0.40
CA ALA A 20 -14.84 13.36 -0.88
C ALA A 20 -13.44 13.09 -1.48
N VAL A 21 -12.85 14.09 -2.15
CA VAL A 21 -11.47 14.03 -2.66
C VAL A 21 -10.48 13.87 -1.52
N GLU A 22 -10.59 14.68 -0.48
CA GLU A 22 -9.68 14.66 0.68
C GLU A 22 -9.73 13.33 1.46
N GLU A 23 -10.94 12.78 1.60
CA GLU A 23 -11.17 11.49 2.25
C GLU A 23 -10.69 10.31 1.38
N SER A 24 -10.54 10.52 0.07
CA SER A 24 -10.11 9.48 -0.85
C SER A 24 -8.68 9.03 -0.59
N LYS A 25 -8.53 7.71 -0.45
CA LYS A 25 -7.23 7.06 -0.30
C LYS A 25 -6.63 6.64 -1.65
N MET A 26 -7.41 6.62 -2.72
CA MET A 26 -7.02 6.01 -4.01
C MET A 26 -7.09 6.98 -5.19
N LEU A 27 -7.58 8.20 -5.00
CA LEU A 27 -7.62 9.20 -6.05
C LEU A 27 -6.21 9.66 -6.40
N LEU A 28 -5.82 9.51 -7.66
CA LEU A 28 -4.50 9.89 -8.18
C LEU A 28 -4.57 11.14 -9.06
N GLU A 29 -5.72 11.40 -9.67
CA GLU A 29 -5.98 12.59 -10.47
C GLU A 29 -7.33 13.20 -10.12
N PHE A 30 -7.39 14.52 -10.09
CA PHE A 30 -8.61 15.29 -9.93
C PHE A 30 -8.54 16.51 -10.84
N ARG A 31 -9.51 16.66 -11.73
CA ARG A 31 -9.60 17.79 -12.67
C ARG A 31 -10.99 18.42 -12.53
N VAL A 32 -11.04 19.74 -12.50
CA VAL A 32 -12.27 20.52 -12.49
C VAL A 32 -12.34 21.29 -13.81
N SER A 33 -13.39 21.07 -14.60
CA SER A 33 -13.62 21.81 -15.84
C SER A 33 -14.35 23.12 -15.55
N GLY A 34 -13.88 24.22 -16.16
CA GLY A 34 -14.62 25.49 -16.20
C GLY A 34 -14.46 26.44 -15.01
N SER A 35 -13.60 26.13 -14.03
CA SER A 35 -13.18 27.10 -13.00
C SER A 35 -11.87 26.68 -12.33
N THR A 36 -11.04 27.66 -11.95
CA THR A 36 -9.92 27.42 -11.02
C THR A 36 -10.48 27.14 -9.64
N LEU A 37 -9.96 26.09 -8.99
CA LEU A 37 -10.30 25.82 -7.59
C LEU A 37 -10.01 27.08 -6.74
N PRO A 38 -10.86 27.37 -5.74
CA PRO A 38 -10.51 28.35 -4.73
C PRO A 38 -9.12 28.05 -4.16
N GLY A 39 -8.29 29.09 -3.95
CA GLY A 39 -6.93 28.89 -3.42
C GLY A 39 -6.92 28.08 -2.11
N THR A 40 -7.96 28.24 -1.29
CA THR A 40 -8.18 27.49 -0.04
C THR A 40 -8.45 25.99 -0.25
N ALA A 41 -9.05 25.59 -1.37
CA ALA A 41 -9.35 24.20 -1.72
C ALA A 41 -8.23 23.52 -2.52
N THR A 42 -7.32 24.29 -3.10
CA THR A 42 -6.25 23.76 -3.98
C THR A 42 -5.23 22.94 -3.19
N TYR A 43 -4.82 23.44 -2.01
CA TYR A 43 -3.81 22.77 -1.20
C TYR A 43 -4.26 21.42 -0.62
N PRO A 44 -5.46 21.27 -0.01
CA PRO A 44 -5.95 19.98 0.48
C PRO A 44 -6.06 18.91 -0.61
N VAL A 45 -6.55 19.29 -1.81
CA VAL A 45 -6.63 18.40 -2.97
C VAL A 45 -5.22 17.96 -3.38
N TYR A 46 -4.30 18.90 -3.60
CA TYR A 46 -2.92 18.59 -3.99
C TYR A 46 -2.24 17.68 -2.97
N ARG A 47 -2.38 17.98 -1.67
CA ARG A 47 -1.85 17.17 -0.57
C ARG A 47 -2.37 15.74 -0.64
N THR A 48 -3.65 15.57 -0.94
CA THR A 48 -4.30 14.25 -1.02
C THR A 48 -3.81 13.44 -2.21
N LEU A 49 -3.74 14.07 -3.39
CA LEU A 49 -3.19 13.43 -4.60
C LEU A 49 -1.73 13.03 -4.37
N ARG A 50 -0.91 13.93 -3.83
CA ARG A 50 0.51 13.65 -3.51
C ARG A 50 0.66 12.50 -2.51
N ARG A 51 -0.17 12.45 -1.47
CA ARG A 51 -0.19 11.35 -0.49
C ARG A 51 -0.51 10.02 -1.18
N ASN A 52 -1.53 10.00 -2.02
CA ASN A 52 -1.99 8.78 -2.70
C ASN A 52 -0.96 8.31 -3.74
N GLN A 53 -0.36 9.23 -4.50
CA GLN A 53 0.73 8.93 -5.42
C GLN A 53 1.96 8.39 -4.69
N SER A 54 2.34 8.99 -3.56
CA SER A 54 3.45 8.48 -2.75
C SER A 54 3.18 7.06 -2.23
N ARG A 55 1.92 6.73 -1.88
CA ARG A 55 1.53 5.37 -1.53
C ARG A 55 1.66 4.42 -2.73
N LEU A 56 1.18 4.81 -3.90
CA LEU A 56 1.32 4.02 -5.13
C LEU A 56 2.80 3.73 -5.44
N ASN A 57 3.63 4.77 -5.46
CA ASN A 57 5.06 4.63 -5.73
C ASN A 57 5.72 3.65 -4.76
N ARG A 58 5.43 3.74 -3.46
CA ARG A 58 5.95 2.80 -2.45
C ARG A 58 5.50 1.35 -2.67
N ALA A 59 4.28 1.14 -3.15
CA ALA A 59 3.82 -0.20 -3.48
C ALA A 59 4.54 -0.76 -4.71
N ILE A 60 4.80 0.07 -5.72
CA ILE A 60 5.58 -0.28 -6.91
C ILE A 60 7.04 -0.57 -6.52
N GLU A 61 7.66 0.30 -5.73
CA GLU A 61 9.00 0.11 -5.16
C GLU A 61 9.11 -1.22 -4.42
N PHE A 62 8.07 -1.60 -3.66
CA PHE A 62 8.04 -2.92 -3.03
C PHE A 62 8.13 -4.01 -4.09
N VAL A 63 7.26 -4.02 -5.09
CA VAL A 63 7.26 -5.01 -6.17
C VAL A 63 8.65 -5.10 -6.83
N GLN A 64 9.25 -3.95 -7.14
CA GLN A 64 10.56 -3.81 -7.78
C GLN A 64 11.77 -4.20 -6.90
N GLY A 65 11.57 -4.57 -5.62
CA GLY A 65 12.66 -5.08 -4.78
C GLY A 65 12.95 -4.28 -3.52
N ILE A 66 12.31 -3.14 -3.28
CA ILE A 66 12.54 -2.34 -2.07
C ILE A 66 11.70 -2.92 -0.92
N ARG A 67 12.32 -3.78 -0.11
CA ARG A 67 11.63 -4.61 0.91
C ARG A 67 11.50 -3.97 2.29
N ASN A 68 11.39 -2.65 2.37
CA ASN A 68 11.17 -1.99 3.66
C ASN A 68 9.68 -2.00 4.07
N ARG A 69 9.45 -1.84 5.37
CA ARG A 69 8.11 -1.87 5.97
C ARG A 69 7.12 -0.87 5.38
N ARG A 70 7.58 0.35 5.04
CA ARG A 70 6.71 1.40 4.49
C ARG A 70 6.19 1.01 3.10
N CYS A 71 7.05 0.39 2.30
CA CYS A 71 6.72 -0.14 0.98
C CYS A 71 5.80 -1.35 1.09
N ALA A 72 6.10 -2.27 2.01
CA ALA A 72 5.26 -3.43 2.29
C ALA A 72 3.82 -3.05 2.71
N ARG A 73 3.66 -2.08 3.62
CA ARG A 73 2.34 -1.54 4.01
C ARG A 73 1.58 -0.94 2.84
N ALA A 74 2.28 -0.22 1.97
CA ALA A 74 1.65 0.37 0.78
C ALA A 74 1.23 -0.71 -0.22
N PHE A 75 2.08 -1.71 -0.43
CA PHE A 75 1.80 -2.87 -1.27
C PHE A 75 0.62 -3.67 -0.75
N GLU A 76 0.60 -4.07 0.52
CA GLU A 76 -0.51 -4.79 1.15
C GLU A 76 -1.84 -4.04 1.04
N PHE A 77 -1.81 -2.71 1.10
CA PHE A 77 -3.00 -1.89 0.90
C PHE A 77 -3.53 -1.93 -0.55
N LEU A 78 -2.63 -2.01 -1.54
CA LEU A 78 -2.92 -1.83 -2.96
C LEU A 78 -3.02 -3.15 -3.75
N CYS A 79 -2.36 -4.21 -3.33
CA CYS A 79 -2.17 -5.44 -4.13
C CYS A 79 -3.47 -6.21 -4.41
N GLU A 80 -4.52 -5.98 -3.62
CA GLU A 80 -5.86 -6.53 -3.85
C GLU A 80 -6.81 -5.55 -4.55
N LYS A 81 -6.32 -4.38 -4.96
CA LYS A 81 -7.14 -3.37 -5.64
C LYS A 81 -7.04 -3.55 -7.15
N ALA A 82 -8.20 -3.60 -7.81
CA ALA A 82 -8.32 -3.86 -9.25
C ALA A 82 -7.49 -2.92 -10.15
N HIS A 83 -7.21 -1.69 -9.71
CA HIS A 83 -6.45 -0.71 -10.49
C HIS A 83 -4.93 -0.79 -10.26
N PHE A 84 -4.46 -1.57 -9.28
CA PHE A 84 -3.02 -1.59 -8.99
C PHE A 84 -2.23 -2.27 -10.11
N LEU A 85 -2.76 -3.35 -10.69
CA LEU A 85 -2.13 -4.06 -11.81
C LEU A 85 -1.84 -3.14 -12.99
N SER A 86 -2.86 -2.44 -13.48
CA SER A 86 -2.70 -1.54 -14.62
C SER A 86 -1.77 -0.37 -14.33
N ARG A 87 -1.81 0.18 -13.11
CA ARG A 87 -0.90 1.26 -12.69
C ARG A 87 0.54 0.80 -12.51
N LEU A 88 0.76 -0.43 -12.08
CA LEU A 88 2.09 -1.03 -12.03
C LEU A 88 2.62 -1.19 -13.45
N ALA A 89 1.86 -1.84 -14.33
CA ALA A 89 2.23 -2.05 -15.73
C ALA A 89 2.55 -0.74 -16.46
N GLU A 90 1.71 0.29 -16.29
CA GLU A 90 1.93 1.63 -16.83
C GLU A 90 3.23 2.26 -16.30
N ALA A 91 3.48 2.17 -15.00
CA ALA A 91 4.65 2.78 -14.37
C ALA A 91 5.96 2.06 -14.69
N THR A 92 5.92 0.74 -14.93
CA THR A 92 7.11 -0.08 -15.22
C THR A 92 7.33 -0.30 -16.71
N GLY A 93 6.37 0.08 -17.57
CA GLY A 93 6.41 -0.20 -19.01
C GLY A 93 6.25 -1.69 -19.34
N GLN A 94 5.74 -2.49 -18.40
CA GLN A 94 5.55 -3.93 -18.54
C GLN A 94 4.16 -4.25 -19.11
N THR A 95 4.01 -5.46 -19.64
CA THR A 95 2.68 -6.03 -19.90
C THR A 95 1.94 -6.33 -18.59
N GLU A 96 0.60 -6.35 -18.61
CA GLU A 96 -0.17 -6.76 -17.43
C GLU A 96 0.17 -8.18 -16.96
N ALA A 97 0.53 -9.09 -17.88
CA ALA A 97 0.95 -10.45 -17.51
C ALA A 97 2.27 -10.47 -16.73
N GLU A 98 3.25 -9.64 -17.12
CA GLU A 98 4.51 -9.46 -16.38
C GLU A 98 4.26 -8.82 -15.02
N ALA A 99 3.53 -7.71 -14.99
CA ALA A 99 3.19 -7.02 -13.76
C ALA A 99 2.44 -7.94 -12.78
N GLN A 100 1.53 -8.79 -13.27
CA GLN A 100 0.82 -9.77 -12.45
C GLN A 100 1.76 -10.81 -11.85
N ARG A 101 2.73 -11.31 -12.62
CA ARG A 101 3.76 -12.24 -12.10
C ARG A 101 4.58 -11.59 -11.00
N GLU A 102 4.98 -10.33 -11.17
CA GLU A 102 5.73 -9.60 -10.15
C GLU A 102 4.90 -9.34 -8.88
N ILE A 103 3.61 -9.01 -9.02
CA ILE A 103 2.70 -8.88 -7.86
C ILE A 103 2.63 -10.20 -7.09
N VAL A 104 2.47 -11.33 -7.79
CA VAL A 104 2.40 -12.66 -7.16
C VAL A 104 3.73 -12.97 -6.45
N SER A 105 4.86 -12.72 -7.11
CA SER A 105 6.19 -12.88 -6.49
C SER A 105 6.35 -12.03 -5.23
N ALA A 106 5.94 -10.76 -5.29
CA ALA A 106 5.99 -9.85 -4.15
C ALA A 106 5.06 -10.29 -2.99
N LYS A 107 3.89 -10.87 -3.29
CA LYS A 107 3.01 -11.47 -2.26
C LYS A 107 3.70 -12.64 -1.57
N HIS A 108 4.29 -13.56 -2.34
CA HIS A 108 5.03 -14.69 -1.77
C HIS A 108 6.19 -14.22 -0.90
N TYR A 109 6.98 -13.27 -1.39
CA TYR A 109 8.07 -12.68 -0.60
C TYR A 109 7.56 -12.10 0.72
N LEU A 110 6.46 -11.34 0.70
CA LEU A 110 5.90 -10.75 1.91
C LEU A 110 5.44 -11.81 2.90
N SER A 111 4.78 -12.87 2.44
CA SER A 111 4.36 -13.99 3.30
C SER A 111 5.56 -14.73 3.90
N ASP A 112 6.59 -14.99 3.11
CA ASP A 112 7.78 -15.74 3.53
C ASP A 112 8.65 -14.94 4.50
N ASN A 113 8.63 -13.62 4.40
CA ASN A 113 9.49 -12.73 5.17
C ASN A 113 8.70 -11.78 6.09
N TYR A 114 7.45 -12.14 6.42
CA TYR A 114 6.52 -11.25 7.11
C TYR A 114 7.12 -10.66 8.40
N LEU A 115 7.69 -11.49 9.26
CA LEU A 115 8.18 -11.07 10.57
C LEU A 115 9.32 -10.05 10.44
N THR A 116 10.24 -10.25 9.51
CA THR A 116 11.35 -9.33 9.24
C THR A 116 10.84 -8.05 8.58
N VAL A 117 9.98 -8.16 7.55
CA VAL A 117 9.44 -7.00 6.83
C VAL A 117 8.54 -6.14 7.73
N ALA A 118 7.77 -6.75 8.63
CA ALA A 118 6.95 -6.06 9.61
C ALA A 118 7.77 -5.48 10.78
N GLY A 119 9.03 -5.91 10.94
CA GLY A 119 9.92 -5.47 12.01
C GLY A 119 9.61 -6.12 13.36
N VAL A 120 9.03 -7.32 13.34
CA VAL A 120 8.82 -8.15 14.54
C VAL A 120 10.14 -8.79 14.97
N VAL A 121 10.93 -9.25 14.01
CA VAL A 121 12.29 -9.78 14.22
C VAL A 121 13.28 -9.05 13.33
N GLN A 122 14.57 -9.08 13.71
CA GLN A 122 15.64 -8.49 12.90
C GLN A 122 16.11 -9.45 11.79
N TYR A 123 16.17 -10.76 12.07
CA TYR A 123 16.73 -11.76 11.16
C TYR A 123 15.83 -13.00 11.07
N SER A 124 15.69 -13.74 12.17
CA SER A 124 14.99 -15.02 12.27
C SER A 124 14.24 -15.14 13.60
N VAL A 125 13.36 -16.14 13.66
CA VAL A 125 12.78 -16.61 14.92
C VAL A 125 13.60 -17.80 15.36
N ASP A 126 14.23 -17.69 16.53
CA ASP A 126 15.01 -18.75 17.14
C ASP A 126 14.52 -18.97 18.58
N CYS A 127 14.30 -20.23 18.96
CA CYS A 127 13.87 -20.58 20.31
C CYS A 127 15.03 -21.16 21.12
N TYR A 128 14.97 -20.96 22.44
CA TYR A 128 15.85 -21.67 23.36
C TYR A 128 15.53 -23.17 23.35
N PRO A 129 16.54 -24.05 23.52
CA PRO A 129 16.34 -25.49 23.48
C PRO A 129 15.23 -25.96 24.44
N ALA A 130 14.27 -26.74 23.93
CA ALA A 130 13.22 -27.38 24.72
C ALA A 130 12.87 -28.78 24.17
N CYS A 131 12.15 -29.56 24.96
CA CYS A 131 11.78 -30.94 24.61
C CYS A 131 10.53 -31.06 23.70
N CYS A 132 9.90 -29.93 23.36
CA CYS A 132 8.65 -29.88 22.60
C CYS A 132 8.88 -29.20 21.25
N THR A 133 7.96 -29.40 20.29
CA THR A 133 7.97 -28.62 19.04
C THR A 133 7.76 -27.14 19.34
N GLN A 134 8.70 -26.33 18.87
CA GLN A 134 8.71 -24.88 19.07
C GLN A 134 8.37 -24.13 17.77
N ILE A 135 8.12 -22.84 17.88
CA ILE A 135 7.63 -22.01 16.77
C ILE A 135 8.67 -21.82 15.66
N ASP A 136 9.96 -21.86 16.00
CA ASP A 136 11.09 -21.85 15.07
C ASP A 136 11.21 -23.14 14.24
N ALA A 137 10.65 -24.24 14.72
CA ALA A 137 10.60 -25.52 14.01
C ALA A 137 9.43 -25.62 12.99
N LEU A 138 8.59 -24.58 12.86
CA LEU A 138 7.50 -24.57 11.89
C LEU A 138 8.03 -24.53 10.44
N SER A 139 7.40 -25.29 9.54
CA SER A 139 7.72 -25.22 8.12
C SER A 139 7.30 -23.89 7.50
N VAL A 140 7.85 -23.59 6.32
CA VAL A 140 7.50 -22.39 5.53
C VAL A 140 6.00 -22.36 5.23
N GLU A 141 5.37 -23.50 4.96
CA GLU A 141 3.94 -23.63 4.71
C GLU A 141 3.11 -23.24 5.94
N CYS A 142 3.51 -23.69 7.13
CA CYS A 142 2.87 -23.29 8.39
C CYS A 142 2.97 -21.78 8.59
N TRP A 143 4.14 -21.19 8.37
CA TRP A 143 4.35 -19.75 8.43
C TRP A 143 3.49 -18.98 7.42
N ARG A 144 3.39 -19.45 6.18
CA ARG A 144 2.50 -18.88 5.16
C ARG A 144 1.04 -18.91 5.58
N VAL A 145 0.58 -19.99 6.23
CA VAL A 145 -0.80 -20.07 6.74
C VAL A 145 -1.03 -19.06 7.86
N ILE A 146 -0.11 -18.96 8.83
CA ILE A 146 -0.21 -18.00 9.93
C ILE A 146 -0.23 -16.56 9.40
N THR A 147 0.70 -16.22 8.51
CA THR A 147 0.87 -14.85 8.00
C THR A 147 -0.29 -14.37 7.13
N ARG A 148 -1.13 -15.26 6.58
CA ARG A 148 -2.38 -14.86 5.89
C ARG A 148 -3.36 -14.11 6.79
N TYR A 149 -3.28 -14.31 8.10
CA TYR A 149 -4.14 -13.65 9.08
C TYR A 149 -3.53 -12.38 9.66
N LEU A 150 -2.30 -12.04 9.25
CA LEU A 150 -1.55 -10.92 9.78
C LEU A 150 -1.37 -9.84 8.72
N LYS A 151 -1.52 -8.57 9.12
CA LYS A 151 -1.19 -7.44 8.26
C LYS A 151 0.04 -6.71 8.77
N VAL A 152 0.83 -6.12 7.87
CA VAL A 152 1.98 -5.28 8.26
C VAL A 152 1.51 -4.03 9.04
N SER A 153 0.25 -3.64 8.86
CA SER A 153 -0.41 -2.59 9.65
C SER A 153 -0.66 -2.98 11.11
N ASP A 154 -0.79 -4.26 11.43
CA ASP A 154 -1.25 -4.72 12.75
C ASP A 154 -0.15 -4.67 13.81
N VAL A 155 1.11 -4.67 13.36
CA VAL A 155 2.26 -4.52 14.25
C VAL A 155 2.38 -3.07 14.70
N CYS A 156 2.04 -2.76 15.95
CA CYS A 156 2.30 -1.45 16.55
C CYS A 156 3.73 -1.39 17.10
N TYR A 157 4.38 -0.23 17.02
CA TYR A 157 5.52 0.04 17.88
C TYR A 157 5.05 0.76 19.13
N TRP A 158 5.59 0.34 20.28
CA TRP A 158 5.62 1.21 21.44
C TRP A 158 6.51 2.41 21.09
N HIS A 159 5.89 3.57 20.87
CA HIS A 159 6.62 4.81 21.05
C HIS A 159 6.86 4.92 22.56
N ALA A 160 8.08 4.59 23.01
CA ALA A 160 8.55 5.12 24.27
C ALA A 160 8.52 6.65 24.08
N SER A 161 7.51 7.30 24.68
CA SER A 161 7.51 8.73 24.92
C SER A 161 8.87 9.05 25.53
N GLN A 162 9.68 9.83 24.84
CA GLN A 162 10.89 10.39 25.41
C GLN A 162 10.44 11.27 26.58
N ASN A 163 10.79 10.86 27.80
CA ASN A 163 10.78 11.70 29.00
C ASN A 163 11.73 12.89 28.81
#